data_AF-A0A542M0W0-F1
#
_entry.id   AF-A0A542M0W0-F1
#
_cell.length_a   1.000
_cell.length_b   1.000
_cell.length_c   1.000
_cell.angle_alpha   90.00
_cell.angle_beta   90.00
_cell.angle_gamma   90.00
#
_symmetry.space_group_name_H-M   'P 1'
#
loop_
_entity.id
_entity.type
_entity.pdbx_description
1 polymer ?
#
loop_
_entity_poly.entity_id
_entity_poly.type
_entity_poly.pdbx_seq_one_letter_code
_entity_poly.pdbx_strand_id
1 'polypeptide(L)'
;MSIRRFFVTQLLPALDDFRANSSNRDIDHGTDVAIAARLAGILNSLPERVMLEIPQPLKTLLFRRDYHYRESTWRECPAYEYVCDFAIAYKHETVSRPGRKIDRLEKAQPRAAYCIYRDSSGEYHGTQKLLWLKLLSGESVDLRRALMVSVAYWVIELFQFGFIELIDPNRFAFSENMSRAEAEAQPNLRLHQIAGEQYGNLFHVLEYDYETGFLRVPGPGTAFEISKNFDLVFTDSPFTAA
;
A
#
# COMPACT_ATOMS: atom_id res chain seq x y z
N MET A 1 -23.99 -11.93 1.92
CA MET A 1 -23.92 -10.46 1.79
C MET A 1 -23.57 -10.16 0.36
N SER A 2 -24.35 -9.32 -0.34
CA SER A 2 -24.10 -9.01 -1.75
C SER A 2 -22.76 -8.27 -1.95
N ILE A 3 -22.16 -8.37 -3.13
CA ILE A 3 -20.92 -7.67 -3.50
C ILE A 3 -21.10 -6.17 -3.37
N ARG A 4 -22.24 -5.62 -3.82
CA ARG A 4 -22.52 -4.18 -3.66
C ARG A 4 -22.46 -3.77 -2.18
N ARG A 5 -23.05 -4.56 -1.27
CA ARG A 5 -22.99 -4.30 0.16
C ARG A 5 -21.59 -4.51 0.73
N PHE A 6 -20.85 -5.53 0.29
CA PHE A 6 -19.45 -5.73 0.68
C PHE A 6 -18.59 -4.54 0.28
N PHE A 7 -18.71 -4.07 -0.95
CA PHE A 7 -18.01 -2.89 -1.46
C PHE A 7 -18.25 -1.65 -0.59
N VAL A 8 -19.51 -1.32 -0.33
CA VAL A 8 -19.89 -0.12 0.43
C VAL A 8 -19.53 -0.21 1.92
N THR A 9 -19.69 -1.39 2.54
CA THR A 9 -19.56 -1.54 4.00
C THR A 9 -18.22 -2.09 4.46
N GLN A 10 -17.40 -2.62 3.56
CA GLN A 10 -16.10 -3.21 3.90
C GLN A 10 -14.97 -2.53 3.13
N LEU A 11 -15.03 -2.51 1.79
CA LEU A 11 -13.93 -2.00 0.97
C LEU A 11 -13.75 -0.49 1.12
N LEU A 12 -14.82 0.31 0.93
CA LEU A 12 -14.71 1.77 1.03
C LEU A 12 -14.26 2.23 2.42
N PRO A 13 -14.83 1.74 3.54
CA PRO A 13 -14.33 2.13 4.87
C PRO A 13 -12.88 1.72 5.13
N ALA A 14 -12.47 0.52 4.71
CA ALA A 14 -11.08 0.08 4.88
C ALA A 14 -10.11 0.90 4.03
N LEU A 15 -10.53 1.33 2.84
CA LEU A 15 -9.77 2.25 2.01
C LEU A 15 -9.63 3.63 2.67
N ASP A 16 -10.71 4.18 3.21
CA ASP A 16 -10.69 5.48 3.87
C ASP A 16 -9.77 5.46 5.10
N ASP A 17 -9.87 4.41 5.92
CA ASP A 17 -8.97 4.18 7.06
C ASP A 17 -7.51 4.06 6.60
N PHE A 18 -7.26 3.31 5.53
CA PHE A 18 -5.93 3.15 4.95
C PHE A 18 -5.34 4.47 4.44
N ARG A 19 -6.15 5.31 3.78
CA ARG A 19 -5.73 6.62 3.28
C ARG A 19 -5.45 7.61 4.41
N ALA A 20 -6.32 7.66 5.41
CA ALA A 20 -6.12 8.47 6.59
C ALA A 20 -4.82 8.08 7.30
N ASN A 21 -4.58 6.78 7.47
CA ASN A 21 -3.36 6.29 8.09
C ASN A 21 -2.11 6.54 7.25
N SER A 22 -2.19 6.39 5.92
CA SER A 22 -1.05 6.64 5.02
C SER A 22 -0.66 8.11 4.93
N SER A 23 -1.61 9.02 5.24
CA SER A 23 -1.42 10.48 5.17
C SER A 23 -1.11 11.10 6.53
N ASN A 24 -1.30 10.36 7.63
CA ASN A 24 -0.90 10.83 8.94
C ASN A 24 0.64 10.88 9.05
N ARG A 25 1.12 11.44 10.16
CA ARG A 25 2.55 11.66 10.40
C ARG A 25 3.13 10.67 11.40
N ASP A 26 2.34 9.70 11.83
CA ASP A 26 2.71 8.69 12.82
C ASP A 26 3.16 7.43 12.10
N ILE A 27 4.39 7.00 12.33
CA ILE A 27 4.89 5.72 11.83
C ILE A 27 4.90 4.75 13.00
N ASP A 28 4.06 3.72 12.91
CA ASP A 28 3.90 2.68 13.91
C ASP A 28 3.83 1.31 13.22
N HIS A 29 4.80 0.44 13.51
CA HIS A 29 4.94 -0.83 12.79
C HIS A 29 3.67 -1.68 12.84
N GLY A 30 3.09 -1.85 14.03
CA GLY A 30 1.91 -2.68 14.23
C GLY A 30 0.69 -2.12 13.51
N THR A 31 0.39 -0.84 13.74
CA THR A 31 -0.80 -0.17 13.20
C THR A 31 -0.75 -0.05 11.68
N ASP A 32 0.39 0.34 11.12
CA ASP A 32 0.55 0.54 9.68
C ASP A 32 0.39 -0.75 8.88
N VAL A 33 1.05 -1.81 9.34
CA VAL A 33 0.96 -3.13 8.72
C VAL A 33 -0.45 -3.70 8.87
N ALA A 34 -1.07 -3.55 10.04
CA ALA A 34 -2.42 -4.07 10.29
C ALA A 34 -3.50 -3.38 9.42
N ILE A 35 -3.45 -2.05 9.28
CA ILE A 35 -4.40 -1.30 8.46
C ILE A 35 -4.24 -1.67 6.99
N ALA A 36 -2.99 -1.74 6.49
CA ALA A 36 -2.72 -2.21 5.13
C ALA A 36 -3.20 -3.65 4.90
N ALA A 37 -2.96 -4.55 5.87
CA ALA A 37 -3.33 -5.94 5.78
C ALA A 37 -4.85 -6.15 5.78
N ARG A 38 -5.61 -5.31 6.50
CA ARG A 38 -7.07 -5.31 6.45
C ARG A 38 -7.57 -5.02 5.03
N LEU A 39 -7.06 -3.97 4.39
CA LEU A 39 -7.42 -3.64 3.00
C LEU A 39 -7.00 -4.77 2.04
N ALA A 40 -5.77 -5.26 2.17
CA ALA A 40 -5.26 -6.38 1.38
C ALA A 40 -6.11 -7.65 1.52
N GLY A 41 -6.55 -7.97 2.74
CA GLY A 41 -7.39 -9.13 3.02
C GLY A 41 -8.79 -9.03 2.39
N ILE A 42 -9.38 -7.83 2.40
CA ILE A 42 -10.63 -7.53 1.69
C ILE A 42 -10.45 -7.77 0.20
N LEU A 43 -9.40 -7.17 -0.40
CA LEU A 43 -9.07 -7.33 -1.82
C LEU A 43 -8.78 -8.78 -2.19
N ASN A 44 -8.08 -9.53 -1.34
CA ASN A 44 -7.78 -10.94 -1.55
C ASN A 44 -9.05 -11.81 -1.57
N SER A 45 -10.13 -11.39 -0.90
CA SER A 45 -11.40 -12.12 -0.85
C SER A 45 -12.41 -11.76 -1.95
N LEU A 46 -12.14 -10.70 -2.73
CA LEU A 46 -13.05 -10.22 -3.78
C LEU A 46 -13.30 -11.26 -4.89
N PRO A 47 -12.28 -11.95 -5.44
CA PRO A 47 -12.49 -12.93 -6.50
C PRO A 47 -13.52 -13.99 -6.14
N GLU A 48 -13.42 -14.58 -4.94
CA GLU A 48 -14.35 -15.61 -4.50
C GLU A 48 -15.78 -15.07 -4.36
N ARG A 49 -15.93 -13.84 -3.86
CA ARG A 49 -17.25 -13.19 -3.72
C ARG A 49 -17.88 -12.94 -5.09
N VAL A 50 -17.10 -12.41 -6.03
CA VAL A 50 -17.50 -12.22 -7.43
C VAL A 50 -17.97 -13.54 -8.04
N MET A 51 -17.19 -14.60 -7.87
CA MET A 51 -17.53 -15.93 -8.36
C MET A 51 -18.80 -16.52 -7.73
N LEU A 52 -19.24 -16.06 -6.55
CA LEU A 52 -20.50 -16.53 -5.95
C LEU A 52 -21.73 -15.85 -6.55
N GLU A 53 -21.61 -14.62 -7.04
CA GLU A 53 -22.76 -13.81 -7.47
C GLU A 53 -22.90 -13.68 -8.99
N ILE A 54 -21.84 -13.93 -9.78
CA ILE A 54 -21.95 -13.96 -11.25
C ILE A 54 -22.83 -15.15 -11.72
N PRO A 55 -23.67 -15.01 -12.77
CA PRO A 55 -24.42 -16.12 -13.34
C PRO A 55 -23.52 -17.24 -13.93
N GLN A 56 -23.93 -18.50 -13.81
CA GLN A 56 -23.15 -19.66 -14.29
C GLN A 56 -22.71 -19.60 -15.78
N PRO A 57 -23.55 -19.10 -16.72
CA PRO A 57 -23.12 -18.93 -18.11
C PRO A 57 -21.94 -17.96 -18.27
N LEU A 58 -21.96 -16.84 -17.54
CA LEU A 58 -20.87 -15.87 -17.49
C LEU A 58 -19.62 -16.46 -16.85
N LYS A 59 -19.78 -17.25 -15.76
CA LYS A 59 -18.63 -17.92 -15.14
C LYS A 59 -17.91 -18.83 -16.12
N THR A 60 -18.66 -19.61 -16.90
CA THR A 60 -18.11 -20.57 -17.86
C THR A 60 -17.42 -19.88 -19.04
N LEU A 61 -17.91 -18.70 -19.43
CA LEU A 61 -17.39 -17.93 -20.56
C LEU A 61 -16.14 -17.12 -20.18
N LEU A 62 -16.15 -16.51 -19.00
CA LEU A 62 -15.09 -15.61 -18.54
C LEU A 62 -13.98 -16.35 -17.78
N PHE A 63 -14.33 -17.41 -17.06
CA PHE A 63 -13.40 -18.11 -16.16
C PHE A 63 -13.33 -19.56 -16.60
N ARG A 64 -12.25 -19.93 -17.31
CA ARG A 64 -12.02 -21.32 -17.72
C ARG A 64 -11.91 -22.19 -16.46
N ARG A 65 -13.00 -22.88 -16.11
CA ARG A 65 -13.15 -23.93 -15.08
C ARG A 65 -12.25 -23.74 -13.83
N ASP A 66 -12.81 -22.98 -12.89
CA ASP A 66 -12.63 -23.02 -11.42
C ASP A 66 -11.22 -22.86 -10.78
N TYR A 67 -11.27 -22.21 -9.60
CA TYR A 67 -10.21 -21.93 -8.60
C TYR A 67 -9.09 -20.94 -8.94
N HIS A 68 -8.87 -20.59 -10.21
CA HIS A 68 -7.78 -19.69 -10.59
C HIS A 68 -8.20 -18.27 -11.00
N TYR A 69 -9.44 -17.85 -10.68
CA TYR A 69 -9.90 -16.53 -11.11
C TYR A 69 -9.00 -15.41 -10.57
N ARG A 70 -8.64 -15.48 -9.28
CA ARG A 70 -7.70 -14.54 -8.67
C ARG A 70 -6.40 -14.47 -9.47
N GLU A 71 -5.79 -15.61 -9.75
CA GLU A 71 -4.51 -15.71 -10.44
C GLU A 71 -4.58 -15.26 -11.89
N SER A 72 -5.74 -15.42 -12.54
CA SER A 72 -5.95 -14.96 -13.91
C SER A 72 -5.83 -13.43 -14.05
N THR A 73 -6.13 -12.68 -12.98
CA THR A 73 -6.04 -11.22 -12.96
C THR A 73 -4.61 -10.68 -12.81
N TRP A 74 -3.66 -11.50 -12.36
CA TRP A 74 -2.30 -11.03 -12.04
C TRP A 74 -1.53 -10.50 -13.25
N ARG A 75 -1.86 -10.97 -14.46
CA ARG A 75 -1.24 -10.45 -15.69
C ARG A 75 -1.68 -9.01 -15.99
N GLU A 76 -2.94 -8.69 -15.69
CA GLU A 76 -3.52 -7.37 -15.92
C GLU A 76 -3.17 -6.40 -14.79
N CYS A 77 -3.10 -6.91 -13.56
CA CYS A 77 -2.71 -6.16 -12.38
C CYS A 77 -1.62 -6.89 -11.57
N PRO A 78 -0.33 -6.76 -11.93
CA PRO A 78 0.77 -7.39 -11.18
C PRO A 78 0.84 -6.89 -9.72
N ALA A 79 0.46 -5.63 -9.47
CA ALA A 79 0.39 -5.07 -8.13
C ALA A 79 -0.54 -5.86 -7.20
N TYR A 80 -1.64 -6.39 -7.74
CA TYR A 80 -2.60 -7.18 -6.99
C TYR A 80 -2.04 -8.53 -6.55
N GLU A 81 -1.10 -9.11 -7.31
CA GLU A 81 -0.40 -10.32 -6.91
C GLU A 81 0.37 -10.10 -5.59
N TYR A 82 1.09 -8.98 -5.47
CA TYR A 82 1.84 -8.61 -4.25
C TYR A 82 0.91 -8.40 -3.06
N VAL A 83 -0.24 -7.76 -3.30
CA VAL A 83 -1.27 -7.51 -2.28
C VAL A 83 -1.88 -8.81 -1.75
N CYS A 84 -2.15 -9.79 -2.64
CA CYS A 84 -2.62 -11.11 -2.25
C CYS A 84 -1.61 -11.85 -1.38
N ASP A 85 -0.34 -11.86 -1.78
CA ASP A 85 0.71 -12.50 -0.98
C ASP A 85 0.88 -11.82 0.38
N PHE A 86 0.82 -10.49 0.42
CA PHE A 86 0.87 -9.72 1.66
C PHE A 86 -0.30 -10.06 2.60
N ALA A 87 -1.52 -10.16 2.08
CA ALA A 87 -2.68 -10.57 2.87
C ALA A 87 -2.50 -11.99 3.46
N ILE A 88 -1.96 -12.92 2.68
CA ILE A 88 -1.68 -14.29 3.12
C ILE A 88 -0.57 -14.29 4.18
N ALA A 89 0.53 -13.57 3.94
CA ALA A 89 1.65 -13.48 4.86
C ALA A 89 1.24 -12.87 6.20
N TYR A 90 0.36 -11.86 6.21
CA TYR A 90 -0.15 -11.30 7.46
C TYR A 90 -1.01 -12.30 8.25
N LYS A 91 -1.85 -13.07 7.55
CA LYS A 91 -2.77 -14.02 8.18
C LYS A 91 -2.09 -15.31 8.64
N HIS A 92 -1.08 -15.77 7.93
CA HIS A 92 -0.49 -17.11 8.08
C HIS A 92 1.01 -17.09 8.35
N GLU A 93 1.61 -15.90 8.52
CA GLU A 93 3.05 -15.62 8.69
C GLU A 93 3.94 -16.02 7.49
N THR A 94 3.45 -16.93 6.65
CA THR A 94 4.17 -17.52 5.52
C THR A 94 3.28 -17.63 4.29
N VAL A 95 3.91 -17.54 3.11
CA VAL A 95 3.28 -17.79 1.82
C VAL A 95 3.98 -18.98 1.16
N SER A 96 3.25 -20.03 0.84
CA SER A 96 3.82 -21.28 0.31
C SER A 96 3.51 -21.55 -1.17
N ARG A 97 2.69 -20.72 -1.82
CA ARG A 97 2.30 -20.94 -3.22
C ARG A 97 3.47 -20.84 -4.21
N PRO A 98 3.44 -21.57 -5.34
CA PRO A 98 4.34 -21.33 -6.46
C PRO A 98 4.20 -19.90 -7.01
N GLY A 99 5.32 -19.31 -7.43
CA GLY A 99 5.35 -17.97 -8.03
C GLY A 99 5.15 -16.80 -7.06
N ARG A 100 5.06 -17.06 -5.75
CA ARG A 100 4.94 -16.03 -4.71
C ARG A 100 6.02 -14.94 -4.87
N LYS A 101 5.64 -13.72 -4.54
CA LYS A 101 6.47 -12.52 -4.65
C LYS A 101 7.05 -12.11 -3.31
N ILE A 102 6.40 -12.52 -2.23
CA ILE A 102 6.93 -12.46 -0.87
C ILE A 102 6.73 -13.81 -0.18
N ASP A 103 7.54 -14.10 0.83
CA ASP A 103 7.50 -15.34 1.59
C ASP A 103 7.02 -15.15 3.04
N ARG A 104 7.23 -13.97 3.63
CA ARG A 104 6.93 -13.64 5.04
C ARG A 104 6.52 -12.18 5.23
N LEU A 105 5.82 -11.90 6.33
CA LEU A 105 5.35 -10.55 6.68
C LEU A 105 6.50 -9.57 6.98
N GLU A 106 7.62 -10.06 7.53
CA GLU A 106 8.81 -9.26 7.87
C GLU A 106 9.37 -8.44 6.70
N LYS A 107 8.98 -8.81 5.46
CA LYS A 107 9.32 -8.08 4.23
C LYS A 107 8.58 -6.75 4.09
N ALA A 108 7.51 -6.52 4.84
CA ALA A 108 6.71 -5.31 4.86
C ALA A 108 7.09 -4.44 6.07
N GLN A 109 7.60 -3.24 5.82
CA GLN A 109 8.13 -2.37 6.87
C GLN A 109 7.70 -0.93 6.61
N PRO A 110 7.05 -0.27 7.59
CA PRO A 110 6.85 1.17 7.54
C PRO A 110 8.19 1.88 7.58
N ARG A 111 8.36 2.89 6.73
CA ARG A 111 9.62 3.64 6.60
C ARG A 111 9.32 5.13 6.50
N ALA A 112 10.24 5.95 6.99
CA ALA A 112 10.27 7.36 6.68
C ALA A 112 11.05 7.58 5.37
N ALA A 113 10.56 8.47 4.54
CA ALA A 113 11.18 8.88 3.30
C ALA A 113 11.44 10.37 3.26
N TYR A 114 12.60 10.73 2.75
CA TYR A 114 12.89 12.06 2.27
C TYR A 114 12.63 12.12 0.78
N CYS A 115 11.80 13.07 0.38
CA CYS A 115 11.33 13.18 -0.99
C CYS A 115 11.86 14.49 -1.58
N ILE A 116 12.52 14.37 -2.73
CA ILE A 116 13.07 15.48 -3.50
C ILE A 116 12.04 15.87 -4.56
N TYR A 117 11.72 17.16 -4.62
CA TYR A 117 10.79 17.75 -5.58
C TYR A 117 11.45 18.95 -6.26
N ARG A 118 10.95 19.34 -7.43
CA ARG A 118 11.45 20.47 -8.21
C ARG A 118 10.31 21.33 -8.74
N ASP A 119 10.44 22.63 -8.54
CA ASP A 119 9.54 23.62 -9.14
C ASP A 119 10.33 24.68 -9.92
N SER A 120 9.65 25.70 -10.42
CA SER A 120 10.29 26.81 -11.13
C SER A 120 11.30 27.60 -10.29
N SER A 121 11.22 27.51 -8.96
CA SER A 121 12.11 28.20 -8.01
C SER A 121 13.29 27.32 -7.59
N GLY A 122 13.34 26.06 -8.03
CA GLY A 122 14.43 25.12 -7.79
C GLY A 122 13.99 23.88 -7.02
N GLU A 123 14.95 23.22 -6.38
CA GLU A 123 14.73 22.01 -5.60
C GLU A 123 14.12 22.33 -4.21
N TYR A 124 13.33 21.40 -3.69
CA TYR A 124 12.84 21.42 -2.32
C TYR A 124 12.58 20.00 -1.80
N HIS A 125 12.43 19.88 -0.48
CA HIS A 125 12.34 18.58 0.18
C HIS A 125 11.12 18.49 1.09
N GLY A 126 10.42 17.37 0.98
CA GLY A 126 9.36 16.95 1.90
C GLY A 126 9.71 15.62 2.55
N THR A 127 8.86 15.18 3.47
CA THR A 127 8.95 13.84 4.04
C THR A 127 7.65 13.09 3.87
N GLN A 128 7.74 11.79 3.60
CA GLN A 128 6.58 10.91 3.46
C GLN A 128 6.74 9.66 4.32
N LYS A 129 5.61 9.13 4.74
CA LYS A 129 5.49 7.81 5.37
C LYS A 129 5.27 6.77 4.28
N LEU A 130 6.11 5.76 4.21
CA LEU A 130 6.01 4.66 3.25
C LEU A 130 5.58 3.37 3.96
N LEU A 131 5.01 2.44 3.20
CA LEU A 131 4.94 1.04 3.59
C LEU A 131 5.71 0.22 2.56
N TRP A 132 6.94 -0.11 2.88
CA TRP A 132 7.90 -0.69 1.95
C TRP A 132 7.81 -2.21 1.96
N LEU A 133 7.66 -2.83 0.79
CA LEU A 133 7.61 -4.28 0.62
C LEU A 133 8.81 -4.76 -0.19
N LYS A 134 9.65 -5.62 0.41
CA LYS A 134 10.79 -6.24 -0.28
C LYS A 134 10.37 -7.56 -0.94
N LEU A 135 10.43 -7.60 -2.26
CA LEU A 135 10.09 -8.77 -3.06
C LEU A 135 11.23 -9.79 -3.08
N LEU A 136 10.90 -11.05 -3.40
CA LEU A 136 11.88 -12.13 -3.57
C LEU A 136 12.84 -11.89 -4.76
N SER A 137 12.45 -11.07 -5.73
CA SER A 137 13.33 -10.62 -6.81
C SER A 137 14.45 -9.69 -6.31
N GLY A 138 14.36 -9.20 -5.07
CA GLY A 138 15.23 -8.16 -4.52
C GLY A 138 14.70 -6.75 -4.77
N GLU A 139 13.72 -6.60 -5.66
CA GLU A 139 13.01 -5.34 -5.88
C GLU A 139 12.26 -4.90 -4.63
N SER A 140 12.06 -3.60 -4.53
CA SER A 140 11.36 -2.94 -3.46
C SER A 140 10.19 -2.15 -4.01
N VAL A 141 9.00 -2.34 -3.44
CA VAL A 141 7.78 -1.67 -3.90
C VAL A 141 7.11 -0.94 -2.75
N ASP A 142 6.49 0.21 -3.05
CA ASP A 142 5.61 0.87 -2.10
C ASP A 142 4.24 0.17 -2.10
N LEU A 143 3.95 -0.53 -1.00
CA LEU A 143 2.70 -1.27 -0.82
C LEU A 143 1.49 -0.35 -0.81
N ARG A 144 1.65 0.94 -0.44
CA ARG A 144 0.57 1.92 -0.51
C ARG A 144 0.08 2.07 -1.93
N ARG A 145 1.02 2.26 -2.86
CA ARG A 145 0.72 2.36 -4.29
C ARG A 145 0.13 1.06 -4.83
N ALA A 146 0.70 -0.09 -4.46
CA ALA A 146 0.20 -1.39 -4.92
C ALA A 146 -1.25 -1.65 -4.48
N LEU A 147 -1.60 -1.30 -3.24
CA LEU A 147 -2.97 -1.40 -2.73
C LEU A 147 -3.93 -0.50 -3.52
N MET A 148 -3.55 0.75 -3.78
CA MET A 148 -4.39 1.72 -4.49
C MET A 148 -4.63 1.33 -5.95
N VAL A 149 -3.60 0.85 -6.64
CA VAL A 149 -3.73 0.26 -7.98
C VAL A 149 -4.66 -0.96 -7.96
N SER A 150 -4.54 -1.81 -6.95
CA SER A 150 -5.40 -2.99 -6.81
C SER A 150 -6.87 -2.62 -6.55
N VAL A 151 -7.13 -1.58 -5.74
CA VAL A 151 -8.48 -1.06 -5.53
C VAL A 151 -9.06 -0.51 -6.84
N ALA A 152 -8.30 0.32 -7.56
CA ALA A 152 -8.74 0.88 -8.84
C ALA A 152 -9.09 -0.21 -9.86
N TYR A 153 -8.25 -1.25 -9.95
CA TYR A 153 -8.52 -2.43 -10.79
C TYR A 153 -9.85 -3.09 -10.40
N TRP A 154 -10.05 -3.40 -9.12
CA TRP A 154 -11.28 -4.06 -8.68
C TRP A 154 -12.52 -3.19 -8.84
N VAL A 155 -12.42 -1.87 -8.71
CA VAL A 155 -13.54 -0.97 -8.99
C VAL A 155 -13.96 -1.08 -10.46
N ILE A 156 -13.00 -1.11 -11.39
CA ILE A 156 -13.26 -1.28 -12.82
C ILE A 156 -13.92 -2.63 -13.09
N GLU A 157 -13.36 -3.72 -12.55
CA GLU A 157 -13.91 -5.08 -12.70
C GLU A 157 -15.35 -5.17 -12.16
N LEU A 158 -15.59 -4.67 -10.94
CA LEU A 158 -16.91 -4.70 -10.32
C LEU A 158 -17.94 -3.86 -11.10
N PHE A 159 -17.52 -2.76 -11.71
CA PHE A 159 -18.37 -1.98 -12.61
C PHE A 159 -18.69 -2.75 -13.89
N GLN A 160 -17.69 -3.40 -14.52
CA GLN A 160 -17.90 -4.19 -15.74
C GLN A 160 -18.86 -5.36 -15.54
N PHE A 161 -18.84 -5.98 -14.35
CA PHE A 161 -19.82 -7.02 -13.99
C PHE A 161 -21.19 -6.47 -13.54
N GLY A 162 -21.36 -5.15 -13.45
CA GLY A 162 -22.61 -4.51 -13.05
C GLY A 162 -22.92 -4.59 -11.55
N PHE A 163 -21.92 -4.85 -10.70
CA PHE A 163 -22.13 -4.91 -9.24
C PHE A 163 -22.16 -3.53 -8.58
N ILE A 164 -21.47 -2.55 -9.17
CA ILE A 164 -21.40 -1.16 -8.69
C ILE A 164 -21.61 -0.18 -9.84
N GLU A 165 -21.92 1.07 -9.48
CA GLU A 165 -22.00 2.18 -10.44
C GLU A 165 -20.60 2.63 -10.85
N LEU A 166 -20.49 3.33 -11.99
CA LEU A 166 -19.22 3.87 -12.46
C LEU A 166 -18.69 4.89 -11.44
N ILE A 167 -17.52 4.60 -10.88
CA ILE A 167 -16.77 5.52 -10.03
C ILE A 167 -15.48 5.86 -10.75
N ASP A 168 -15.12 7.14 -10.79
CA ASP A 168 -13.86 7.59 -11.38
C ASP A 168 -12.67 6.86 -10.72
N PRO A 169 -11.89 6.06 -11.47
CA PRO A 169 -10.73 5.35 -10.94
C PRO A 169 -9.69 6.29 -10.32
N ASN A 170 -9.59 7.54 -10.78
CA ASN A 170 -8.67 8.54 -10.22
C ASN A 170 -9.02 8.91 -8.79
N ARG A 171 -10.28 8.70 -8.38
CA ARG A 171 -10.67 8.85 -6.97
C ARG A 171 -9.92 7.89 -6.06
N PHE A 172 -9.34 6.81 -6.59
CA PHE A 172 -8.52 5.84 -5.86
C PHE A 172 -7.02 6.03 -6.10
N ALA A 173 -6.60 7.09 -6.78
CA ALA A 173 -5.19 7.41 -6.92
C ALA A 173 -4.60 7.91 -5.59
N PHE A 174 -3.31 7.67 -5.40
CA PHE A 174 -2.53 8.23 -4.30
C PHE A 174 -1.59 9.28 -4.91
N SER A 175 -1.80 10.55 -4.59
CA SER A 175 -0.88 11.61 -5.05
C SER A 175 0.37 11.58 -4.20
N GLU A 176 1.51 11.33 -4.84
CA GLU A 176 2.82 11.41 -4.20
C GLU A 176 3.48 12.78 -4.41
N ASN A 177 2.88 13.65 -5.23
CA ASN A 177 3.33 15.03 -5.40
C ASN A 177 3.04 15.85 -4.15
N MET A 178 3.92 16.80 -3.86
CA MET A 178 3.80 17.75 -2.78
C MET A 178 4.33 19.09 -3.25
N SER A 179 3.57 20.16 -3.05
CA SER A 179 4.03 21.52 -3.32
C SER A 179 5.04 22.00 -2.28
N ARG A 180 5.83 23.03 -2.62
CA ARG A 180 6.78 23.66 -1.70
C ARG A 180 6.11 24.15 -0.41
N ALA A 181 4.96 24.82 -0.53
CA ALA A 181 4.22 25.33 0.61
C ALA A 181 3.73 24.20 1.54
N GLU A 182 3.26 23.07 0.98
CA GLU A 182 2.89 21.88 1.77
C GLU A 182 4.11 21.28 2.47
N ALA A 183 5.25 21.18 1.77
CA ALA A 183 6.49 20.63 2.32
C ALA A 183 7.08 21.47 3.47
N GLU A 184 6.89 22.79 3.42
CA GLU A 184 7.30 23.74 4.46
C GLU A 184 6.35 23.72 5.66
N ALA A 185 5.05 23.60 5.43
CA ALA A 185 4.02 23.58 6.49
C ALA A 185 3.89 22.22 7.20
N GLN A 186 4.47 21.15 6.65
CA GLN A 186 4.32 19.81 7.20
C GLN A 186 5.00 19.66 8.57
N PRO A 187 4.28 19.14 9.58
CA PRO A 187 4.91 18.78 10.86
C PRO A 187 5.86 17.59 10.67
N ASN A 188 6.79 17.41 11.60
CA ASN A 188 7.74 16.29 11.59
C ASN A 188 7.02 14.93 11.53
N LEU A 189 7.68 13.91 10.96
CA LEU A 189 7.21 12.54 11.16
C LEU A 189 7.51 12.14 12.61
N ARG A 190 6.52 11.49 13.23
CA ARG A 190 6.58 10.91 14.56
C ARG A 190 6.83 9.42 14.42
N LEU A 191 7.92 8.96 15.00
CA LEU A 191 8.40 7.59 14.89
C LEU A 191 8.11 6.93 16.23
N HIS A 192 7.12 6.05 16.27
CA HIS A 192 6.72 5.36 17.50
C HIS A 192 7.61 4.15 17.73
N GLN A 193 8.14 4.04 18.95
CA GLN A 193 9.02 2.96 19.33
C GLN A 193 8.74 2.48 20.75
N ILE A 194 8.82 1.17 20.96
CA ILE A 194 8.77 0.57 22.30
C ILE A 194 10.10 0.80 23.01
N ALA A 195 10.04 1.33 24.23
CA ALA A 195 11.22 1.56 25.07
C ALA A 195 12.00 0.24 25.29
N GLY A 196 13.32 0.29 25.07
CA GLY A 196 14.22 -0.86 25.21
C GLY A 196 14.44 -1.69 23.94
N GLU A 197 13.70 -1.42 22.86
CA GLU A 197 13.95 -2.05 21.56
C GLU A 197 14.98 -1.26 20.74
N GLN A 198 15.70 -1.93 19.83
CA GLN A 198 16.63 -1.26 18.93
C GLN A 198 15.88 -0.49 17.83
N TYR A 199 16.25 0.78 17.63
CA TYR A 199 15.67 1.61 16.57
C TYR A 199 16.33 1.26 15.23
N GLY A 200 15.60 0.55 14.37
CA GLY A 200 16.10 0.03 13.08
C GLY A 200 15.55 0.73 11.85
N ASN A 201 15.20 2.03 11.94
CA ASN A 201 14.54 2.71 10.83
C ASN A 201 15.55 3.23 9.80
N LEU A 202 15.53 2.61 8.62
CA LEU A 202 16.27 3.05 7.45
C LEU A 202 15.46 4.14 6.75
N PHE A 203 16.06 5.31 6.60
CA PHE A 203 15.48 6.37 5.79
C PHE A 203 15.69 6.06 4.32
N HIS A 204 14.64 6.23 3.52
CA HIS A 204 14.75 6.18 2.08
C HIS A 204 14.83 7.59 1.52
N VAL A 205 15.65 7.77 0.49
CA VAL A 205 15.65 9.00 -0.30
C VAL A 205 14.97 8.68 -1.62
N LEU A 206 13.97 9.47 -1.96
CA LEU A 206 13.17 9.33 -3.16
C LEU A 206 13.15 10.65 -3.93
N GLU A 207 13.08 10.57 -5.24
CA GLU A 207 12.90 11.70 -6.15
C GLU A 207 11.53 11.60 -6.79
N TYR A 208 10.80 12.71 -6.85
CA TYR A 208 9.54 12.77 -7.58
C TYR A 208 9.80 12.88 -9.08
N ASP A 209 9.31 11.90 -9.82
CA ASP A 209 9.37 11.84 -11.27
C ASP A 209 8.11 12.49 -11.85
N TYR A 210 8.27 13.67 -12.45
CA TYR A 210 7.18 14.45 -13.03
C TYR A 210 6.60 13.86 -14.32
N GLU A 211 7.33 12.97 -15.00
CA GLU A 211 6.82 12.30 -16.20
C GLU A 211 5.87 11.16 -15.80
N THR A 212 6.27 10.37 -14.79
CA THR A 212 5.48 9.23 -14.35
C THR A 212 4.47 9.59 -13.26
N GLY A 213 4.69 10.70 -12.55
CA GLY A 213 3.86 11.16 -11.45
C GLY A 213 4.14 10.46 -10.11
N PHE A 214 5.26 9.75 -9.99
CA PHE A 214 5.58 8.89 -8.84
C PHE A 214 6.95 9.19 -8.23
N LEU A 215 7.09 8.87 -6.95
CA LEU A 215 8.37 8.81 -6.27
C LEU A 215 9.15 7.57 -6.71
N ARG A 216 10.44 7.76 -6.99
CA ARG A 216 11.37 6.69 -7.36
C ARG A 216 12.67 6.81 -6.59
N VAL A 217 13.42 5.72 -6.50
CA VAL A 217 14.79 5.76 -5.98
C VAL A 217 15.65 6.59 -6.94
N PRO A 218 16.41 7.59 -6.46
CA PRO A 218 17.25 8.41 -7.31
C PRO A 218 18.35 7.57 -7.97
N GLY A 219 18.79 7.99 -9.15
CA GLY A 219 19.83 7.30 -9.91
C GLY A 219 21.21 7.38 -9.24
N PRO A 220 22.15 6.47 -9.56
CA PRO A 220 23.52 6.53 -9.07
C PRO A 220 24.17 7.89 -9.36
N GLY A 221 24.88 8.44 -8.38
CA GLY A 221 25.59 9.73 -8.52
C GLY A 221 24.75 10.98 -8.28
N THR A 222 23.47 10.84 -7.92
CA THR A 222 22.63 11.96 -7.48
C THR A 222 23.16 12.49 -6.14
N ALA A 223 23.75 13.68 -6.16
CA ALA A 223 24.18 14.38 -4.95
C ALA A 223 22.97 15.07 -4.30
N PHE A 224 22.82 14.92 -2.99
CA PHE A 224 21.81 15.64 -2.22
C PHE A 224 22.31 15.88 -0.79
N GLU A 225 21.85 16.97 -0.19
CA GLU A 225 22.04 17.30 1.21
C GLU A 225 20.66 17.45 1.84
N ILE A 226 20.40 16.75 2.94
CA ILE A 226 19.09 16.73 3.58
C ILE A 226 19.25 17.09 5.04
N SER A 227 18.53 18.13 5.47
CA SER A 227 18.28 18.42 6.88
C SER A 227 16.78 18.47 7.15
N LYS A 228 16.18 17.38 7.66
CA LYS A 228 14.90 17.48 8.38
C LYS A 228 14.96 16.73 9.71
N ASN A 229 14.22 17.27 10.65
CA ASN A 229 14.02 16.71 11.98
C ASN A 229 12.89 15.68 11.96
N PHE A 230 12.98 14.72 12.89
CA PHE A 230 11.90 13.80 13.22
C PHE A 230 11.71 13.77 14.72
N ASP A 231 10.50 13.45 15.14
CA ASP A 231 10.18 13.30 16.55
C ASP A 231 10.19 11.79 16.87
N LEU A 232 11.04 11.38 17.82
CA LEU A 232 11.03 10.03 18.35
C LEU A 232 10.04 9.98 19.53
N VAL A 233 9.02 9.14 19.41
CA VAL A 233 7.99 8.96 20.43
C VAL A 233 8.18 7.58 21.06
N PHE A 234 8.57 7.56 22.33
CA PHE A 234 8.73 6.31 23.08
C PHE A 234 7.43 5.97 23.80
N THR A 235 6.97 4.74 23.60
CA THR A 235 5.90 4.13 24.39
C THR A 235 6.51 3.16 25.39
N ASP A 236 6.00 3.14 26.62
CA ASP A 236 6.45 2.21 27.66
C ASP A 236 6.32 0.76 27.18
N SER A 237 7.25 -0.09 27.59
CA SER A 237 7.19 -1.51 27.25
C SER A 237 5.97 -2.14 27.95
N PRO A 238 5.13 -2.90 27.23
CA PRO A 238 4.05 -3.66 27.86
C PRO A 238 4.57 -4.72 28.84
N PHE A 239 5.89 -4.97 28.85
CA PHE A 239 6.57 -5.91 29.75
C PHE A 239 7.27 -5.23 30.94
N THR A 240 7.28 -3.89 31.03
CA THR A 240 7.85 -3.15 32.18
C THR A 240 6.85 -2.83 33.29
N ALA A 241 5.58 -3.20 33.13
CA ALA A 241 4.60 -3.18 34.21
C ALA A 241 4.59 -4.54 34.96
N ALA A 242 5.65 -4.80 35.74
CA ALA A 242 5.74 -5.93 36.67
C ALA A 242 6.51 -5.52 37.92
#